data_AF-A0A2T3INU4-F1
#
_entry.id   AF-A0A2T3INU4-F1
#
_cell.length_a   1.000
_cell.length_b   1.000
_cell.length_c   1.000
_cell.angle_alpha   90.00
_cell.angle_beta   90.00
_cell.angle_gamma   90.00
#
_symmetry.space_group_name_H-M   'P 1'
#
loop_
_entity.id
_entity.type
_entity.pdbx_description
1 polymer ?
#
loop_
_entity_poly.entity_id
_entity_poly.type
_entity_poly.pdbx_seq_one_letter_code
_entity_poly.pdbx_strand_id
1 'polypeptide(L)'
;MSTFISKDIWSDFTADPEFPGFSFRDTDESNANCVTALLERWKAGTIEDPHHHPHDDMSIIVTGEIAIQFHLRVDGKLVKDGEPMILTAGQTGYIKANRIHSVVYTTDCDMVYIQNKTFGFEVDH
;
A
#
# COMPACT_ATOMS: atom_id res chain seq x y z
N MET A 1 -15.80 -12.58 -12.16
CA MET A 1 -14.56 -11.92 -12.60
C MET A 1 -13.92 -11.35 -11.35
N SER A 2 -12.71 -11.79 -11.01
CA SER A 2 -11.97 -11.24 -9.86
C SER A 2 -11.70 -9.77 -10.15
N THR A 3 -12.34 -8.88 -9.39
CA THR A 3 -12.01 -7.45 -9.42
C THR A 3 -10.66 -7.31 -8.73
N PHE A 4 -9.58 -7.20 -9.51
CA PHE A 4 -8.27 -6.83 -9.00
C PHE A 4 -8.41 -5.59 -8.12
N ILE A 5 -7.78 -5.63 -6.93
CA ILE A 5 -7.96 -4.62 -5.89
C ILE A 5 -7.29 -3.29 -6.31
N SER A 6 -6.26 -3.34 -7.17
CA SER A 6 -5.70 -2.19 -7.91
C SER A 6 -5.50 -2.55 -9.38
N LYS A 7 -5.85 -1.67 -10.32
CA LYS A 7 -5.53 -1.89 -11.74
C LYS A 7 -4.09 -1.53 -12.08
N ASP A 8 -3.53 -0.53 -11.40
CA ASP A 8 -2.24 0.05 -11.75
C ASP A 8 -1.06 -0.77 -11.17
N ILE A 9 -1.26 -1.44 -10.03
CA ILE A 9 -0.28 -2.40 -9.50
C ILE A 9 -0.27 -3.68 -10.35
N TRP A 10 -1.44 -4.08 -10.87
CA TRP A 10 -1.63 -5.31 -11.65
C TRP A 10 -1.67 -5.08 -13.17
N SER A 11 -1.02 -4.01 -13.68
CA SER A 11 -0.82 -3.74 -15.11
C SER A 11 0.64 -3.87 -15.52
N ASP A 12 0.93 -3.79 -16.82
CA ASP A 12 2.28 -3.56 -17.37
C ASP A 12 3.35 -4.62 -17.00
N PHE A 13 2.91 -5.86 -16.82
CA PHE A 13 3.82 -6.99 -16.63
C PHE A 13 4.71 -7.24 -17.86
N THR A 14 5.98 -7.51 -17.61
CA THR A 14 6.94 -7.97 -18.62
C THR A 14 6.81 -9.47 -18.77
N ALA A 15 6.49 -9.94 -19.98
CA ALA A 15 6.52 -11.37 -20.29
C ALA A 15 7.96 -11.86 -20.39
N ASP A 16 8.25 -13.00 -19.76
CA ASP A 16 9.55 -13.62 -19.85
C ASP A 16 9.65 -14.46 -21.15
N PRO A 17 10.57 -14.12 -22.08
CA PRO A 17 10.70 -14.86 -23.34
C PRO A 17 11.22 -16.30 -23.14
N GLU A 18 11.90 -16.59 -22.03
CA GLU A 18 12.42 -17.93 -21.71
C GLU A 18 11.36 -18.83 -21.06
N PHE A 19 10.31 -18.24 -20.46
CA PHE A 19 9.25 -18.96 -19.75
C PHE A 19 7.85 -18.59 -20.28
N PRO A 20 7.39 -19.24 -21.37
CA PRO A 20 6.07 -18.97 -21.94
C PRO A 20 4.94 -19.11 -20.89
N GLY A 21 4.17 -18.04 -20.72
CA GLY A 21 3.06 -17.96 -19.76
C GLY A 21 3.42 -17.30 -18.43
N PHE A 22 4.69 -16.95 -18.20
CA PHE A 22 5.11 -16.15 -17.06
C PHE A 22 5.29 -14.69 -17.45
N SER A 23 4.73 -13.80 -16.65
CA SER A 23 5.00 -12.37 -16.71
C SER A 23 5.19 -11.83 -15.30
N PHE A 24 6.07 -10.86 -15.14
CA PHE A 24 6.44 -10.31 -13.85
C PHE A 24 6.53 -8.78 -13.88
N ARG A 25 6.52 -8.21 -12.68
CA ARG A 25 7.07 -6.89 -12.40
C ARG A 25 8.11 -7.10 -11.32
N ASP A 26 9.29 -6.54 -11.52
CA ASP A 26 10.40 -6.64 -10.58
C ASP A 26 10.49 -5.39 -9.71
N THR A 27 11.49 -5.36 -8.83
CA THR A 27 11.80 -4.23 -7.95
C THR A 27 13.05 -3.46 -8.43
N ASP A 28 13.44 -3.60 -9.69
CA ASP A 28 14.58 -2.87 -10.24
C ASP A 28 14.13 -1.44 -10.59
N GLU A 29 14.59 -0.44 -9.82
CA GLU A 29 14.19 0.95 -10.04
C GLU A 29 14.60 1.52 -11.41
N SER A 30 15.51 0.86 -12.14
CA SER A 30 15.82 1.22 -13.53
C SER A 30 14.70 0.83 -14.51
N ASN A 31 13.84 -0.11 -14.13
CA ASN A 31 12.63 -0.46 -14.85
C ASN A 31 11.52 0.56 -14.54
N ALA A 32 11.07 1.29 -15.56
CA ALA A 32 10.01 2.30 -15.43
C ALA A 32 8.66 1.72 -14.94
N ASN A 33 8.47 0.40 -15.05
CA ASN A 33 7.31 -0.35 -14.61
C ASN A 33 7.61 -1.24 -13.38
N CYS A 34 8.68 -0.98 -12.63
CA CYS A 34 8.94 -1.69 -11.39
C CYS A 34 7.81 -1.53 -10.36
N VAL A 35 7.89 -2.29 -9.28
CA VAL A 35 7.14 -2.05 -8.05
C VAL A 35 8.13 -1.92 -6.90
N THR A 36 7.80 -1.13 -5.90
CA THR A 36 8.48 -1.21 -4.61
C THR A 36 7.85 -2.35 -3.83
N ALA A 37 8.66 -3.18 -3.16
CA ALA A 37 8.18 -4.19 -2.23
C ALA A 37 8.99 -4.12 -0.93
N LEU A 38 8.29 -4.03 0.20
CA LEU A 38 8.88 -3.99 1.54
C LEU A 38 8.32 -5.13 2.38
N LEU A 39 9.19 -5.73 3.21
CA LEU A 39 8.77 -6.57 4.33
C LEU A 39 8.82 -5.70 5.58
N GLU A 40 7.66 -5.48 6.18
CA GLU A 40 7.54 -4.57 7.31
C GLU A 40 7.19 -5.32 8.58
N ARG A 41 7.71 -4.84 9.70
CA ARG A 41 7.46 -5.35 11.03
C ARG A 41 7.19 -4.18 11.98
N TRP A 42 6.05 -4.23 12.61
CA TRP A 42 5.53 -3.16 13.46
C TRP A 42 5.16 -3.69 14.84
N LYS A 43 5.37 -2.86 15.86
CA LYS A 43 4.97 -3.17 17.24
C LYS A 43 3.57 -2.61 17.51
N ALA A 44 2.79 -3.32 18.32
CA ALA A 44 1.50 -2.86 18.80
C ALA A 44 1.57 -1.44 19.39
N GLY A 45 0.61 -0.60 19.03
CA GLY A 45 0.51 0.80 19.45
C GLY A 45 1.38 1.77 18.64
N THR A 46 2.14 1.29 17.64
CA THR A 46 2.85 2.18 16.70
C THR A 46 1.84 2.91 15.81
N ILE A 47 2.16 4.16 15.48
CA ILE A 47 1.33 5.03 14.65
C ILE A 47 2.19 5.55 13.50
N GLU A 48 1.65 5.45 12.29
CA GLU A 48 2.10 6.25 11.16
C GLU A 48 1.21 7.49 11.09
N ASP A 49 1.84 8.66 11.20
CA ASP A 49 1.17 9.95 11.07
C ASP A 49 0.52 10.11 9.68
N PRO A 50 -0.47 11.01 9.51
CA PRO A 50 -1.07 11.25 8.21
C PRO A 50 -0.03 11.51 7.11
N HIS A 51 -0.14 10.76 6.02
CA HIS A 51 0.75 10.85 4.87
C HIS A 51 0.02 10.37 3.61
N HIS A 52 0.66 10.54 2.46
CA HIS A 52 0.22 9.92 1.22
C HIS A 52 1.40 9.43 0.38
N HIS A 53 1.05 8.54 -0.54
CA HIS A 53 1.93 7.94 -1.52
C HIS A 53 1.59 8.51 -2.91
N PRO A 54 2.57 8.89 -3.76
CA PRO A 54 2.30 9.45 -5.09
C PRO A 54 1.75 8.41 -6.08
N HIS A 55 1.80 7.14 -5.72
CA HIS A 55 1.37 6.00 -6.52
C HIS A 55 0.46 5.08 -5.70
N ASP A 56 -0.37 4.29 -6.39
CA ASP A 56 -1.19 3.25 -5.78
C ASP A 56 -0.32 2.28 -4.98
N ASP A 57 -0.79 1.89 -3.80
CA ASP A 57 -0.14 0.90 -2.95
C ASP A 57 -1.14 -0.16 -2.44
N MET A 58 -0.58 -1.31 -2.05
CA MET A 58 -1.32 -2.40 -1.44
C MET A 58 -0.50 -3.00 -0.30
N SER A 59 -1.20 -3.44 0.74
CA SER A 59 -0.60 -4.14 1.88
C SER A 59 -1.21 -5.52 2.02
N ILE A 60 -0.40 -6.53 2.32
CA ILE A 60 -0.85 -7.88 2.65
C ILE A 60 -0.46 -8.12 4.11
N ILE A 61 -1.47 -8.27 4.97
CA ILE A 61 -1.22 -8.53 6.39
C ILE A 61 -0.82 -10.00 6.55
N VAL A 62 0.41 -10.25 7.01
CA VAL A 62 0.90 -11.61 7.25
C VAL A 62 0.50 -12.07 8.64
N THR A 63 0.68 -11.21 9.64
CA THR A 63 0.23 -11.42 11.02
C THR A 63 -0.29 -10.12 11.61
N GLY A 64 -1.09 -10.22 12.68
CA GLY A 64 -1.58 -9.04 13.39
C GLY A 64 -2.78 -8.35 12.75
N GLU A 65 -2.93 -7.08 13.08
CA GLU A 65 -4.04 -6.22 12.72
C GLU A 65 -3.58 -4.76 12.65
N ILE A 66 -4.10 -4.06 11.64
CA ILE A 66 -3.94 -2.61 11.45
C ILE A 66 -5.30 -1.92 11.30
N ALA A 67 -5.33 -0.64 11.65
CA ALA A 67 -6.44 0.27 11.40
C ALA A 67 -5.97 1.45 10.55
N ILE A 68 -6.48 1.56 9.33
CA ILE A 68 -6.16 2.63 8.39
C ILE A 68 -7.28 3.68 8.45
N GLN A 69 -6.93 4.92 8.84
CA GLN A 69 -7.85 6.05 8.81
C GLN A 69 -7.56 6.93 7.59
N PHE A 70 -8.52 7.09 6.70
CA PHE A 70 -8.42 8.05 5.60
C PHE A 70 -8.74 9.47 6.06
N HIS A 71 -8.17 10.44 5.35
CA HIS A 71 -8.36 11.86 5.61
C HIS A 71 -8.69 12.65 4.34
N LEU A 72 -9.37 13.78 4.53
CA LEU A 72 -9.55 14.85 3.54
C LEU A 72 -8.89 16.13 4.04
N ARG A 73 -8.42 16.95 3.09
CA ARG A 73 -7.99 18.32 3.39
C ARG A 73 -9.17 19.26 3.19
N VAL A 74 -9.65 19.85 4.29
CA VAL A 74 -10.76 20.81 4.32
C VAL A 74 -10.28 22.07 5.03
N ASP A 75 -10.35 23.22 4.35
CA ASP A 75 -9.88 24.52 4.85
C ASP A 75 -8.45 24.48 5.43
N GLY A 76 -7.56 23.75 4.76
CA GLY A 76 -6.16 23.60 5.14
C GLY A 76 -5.91 22.64 6.31
N LYS A 77 -6.94 21.99 6.85
CA LYS A 77 -6.83 21.02 7.95
C LYS A 77 -7.18 19.60 7.49
N LEU A 78 -6.57 18.62 8.13
CA LEU A 78 -6.96 17.22 7.94
C LEU A 78 -8.19 16.89 8.78
N VAL A 79 -9.17 16.28 8.13
CA VAL A 79 -10.37 15.73 8.77
C VAL A 79 -10.51 14.26 8.41
N LYS A 80 -11.00 13.45 9.36
CA LYS A 80 -11.24 12.02 9.13
C LYS A 80 -12.30 11.83 8.04
N ASP A 81 -12.03 10.92 7.12
CA ASP A 81 -12.91 10.56 6.01
C ASP A 81 -13.48 9.15 6.22
N GLY A 82 -14.63 9.09 6.87
CA GLY A 82 -15.30 7.84 7.22
C GLY A 82 -14.64 7.08 8.37
N GLU A 83 -15.14 5.87 8.58
CA GLU A 83 -14.62 4.94 9.58
C GLU A 83 -13.29 4.31 9.15
N PRO A 84 -12.41 3.94 10.10
CA PRO A 84 -11.18 3.23 9.77
C PRO A 84 -11.44 1.90 9.04
N MET A 85 -10.61 1.61 8.05
CA MET A 85 -10.51 0.28 7.45
C MET A 85 -9.65 -0.60 8.35
N ILE A 86 -10.22 -1.70 8.84
CA ILE A 86 -9.49 -2.69 9.64
C ILE A 86 -9.04 -3.83 8.75
N LEU A 87 -7.76 -4.17 8.81
CA LEU A 87 -7.18 -5.30 8.10
C LEU A 87 -6.47 -6.23 9.09
N THR A 88 -6.70 -7.52 8.93
CA THR A 88 -6.16 -8.60 9.76
C THR A 88 -5.42 -9.60 8.89
N ALA A 89 -4.67 -10.51 9.52
CA ALA A 89 -3.89 -11.55 8.85
C ALA A 89 -4.65 -12.24 7.69
N GLY A 90 -4.01 -12.30 6.51
CA GLY A 90 -4.55 -12.87 5.28
C GLY A 90 -5.36 -11.88 4.43
N GLN A 91 -5.65 -10.68 4.93
CA GLN A 91 -6.36 -9.66 4.17
C GLN A 91 -5.40 -8.76 3.39
N THR A 92 -5.92 -8.18 2.32
CA THR A 92 -5.22 -7.23 1.47
C THR A 92 -5.90 -5.87 1.54
N GLY A 93 -5.11 -4.84 1.80
CA GLY A 93 -5.49 -3.44 1.69
C GLY A 93 -5.10 -2.86 0.33
N TYR A 94 -5.81 -1.83 -0.09
CA TYR A 94 -5.44 -1.01 -1.24
C TYR A 94 -5.69 0.44 -0.91
N ILE A 95 -4.70 1.27 -1.23
CA ILE A 95 -4.76 2.71 -1.09
C ILE A 95 -4.43 3.31 -2.45
N LYS A 96 -5.34 4.16 -2.93
CA LYS A 96 -5.17 4.86 -4.19
C LYS A 96 -4.10 5.94 -4.04
N ALA A 97 -3.34 6.18 -5.11
CA ALA A 97 -2.39 7.29 -5.22
C ALA A 97 -2.97 8.62 -4.68
N ASN A 98 -2.15 9.31 -3.88
CA ASN A 98 -2.42 10.59 -3.23
C ASN A 98 -3.57 10.58 -2.20
N ARG A 99 -4.03 9.40 -1.78
CA ARG A 99 -5.01 9.30 -0.71
C ARG A 99 -4.32 9.44 0.65
N ILE A 100 -4.64 10.52 1.34
CA ILE A 100 -4.11 10.79 2.69
C ILE A 100 -4.68 9.77 3.67
N HIS A 101 -3.81 9.11 4.42
CA HIS A 101 -4.18 8.16 5.45
C HIS A 101 -3.18 8.16 6.60
N SER A 102 -3.61 7.66 7.76
CA SER A 102 -2.76 7.32 8.89
C SER A 102 -3.02 5.87 9.28
N VAL A 103 -2.06 5.21 9.91
CA VAL A 103 -2.18 3.80 10.29
C VAL A 103 -1.90 3.63 11.77
N VAL A 104 -2.72 2.83 12.45
CA VAL A 104 -2.44 2.34 13.80
C VAL A 104 -2.27 0.83 13.75
N TYR A 105 -1.14 0.35 14.26
CA TYR A 105 -0.86 -1.08 14.41
C TYR A 105 -1.46 -1.54 15.75
N THR A 106 -2.67 -2.11 15.73
CA THR A 106 -3.40 -2.44 16.96
C THR A 106 -2.82 -3.66 17.69
N THR A 107 -2.04 -4.48 16.97
CA THR A 107 -1.26 -5.60 17.49
C THR A 107 0.14 -5.61 16.86
N ASP A 108 1.03 -6.47 17.34
CA ASP A 108 2.29 -6.74 16.63
C ASP A 108 1.96 -7.28 15.24
N CYS A 109 2.57 -6.70 14.22
CA CYS A 109 2.15 -6.89 12.83
C CYS A 109 3.36 -7.11 11.92
N ASP A 110 3.29 -8.16 11.10
CA ASP A 110 4.18 -8.37 9.96
C ASP A 110 3.35 -8.21 8.68
N MET A 111 3.86 -7.46 7.70
CA MET A 111 3.17 -7.27 6.43
C MET A 111 4.11 -7.20 5.22
N VAL A 112 3.53 -7.43 4.04
CA VAL A 112 4.15 -7.10 2.77
C VAL A 112 3.51 -5.82 2.25
N TYR A 113 4.30 -4.77 2.06
CA TYR A 113 3.88 -3.55 1.40
C TYR A 113 4.35 -3.58 -0.05
N ILE A 114 3.49 -3.16 -0.97
CA ILE A 114 3.80 -3.04 -2.39
C ILE A 114 3.29 -1.69 -2.89
N GLN A 115 4.15 -0.92 -3.54
CA GLN A 115 3.77 0.32 -4.23
C GLN A 115 4.02 0.18 -5.72
N ASN A 116 3.11 0.72 -6.53
CA ASN A 116 3.34 0.87 -7.96
C ASN A 116 4.54 1.81 -8.18
N LYS A 117 5.53 1.39 -8.97
CA LYS A 117 6.78 2.13 -9.24
C LYS A 117 7.67 2.31 -8.01
N THR A 118 8.66 3.19 -8.14
CA THR A 118 9.63 3.54 -7.11
C THR A 118 8.95 4.11 -5.86
N PHE A 119 9.58 3.90 -4.70
CA PHE A 119 8.99 4.32 -3.43
C PHE A 119 8.80 5.84 -3.38
N GLY A 120 7.63 6.27 -2.92
CA GLY A 120 7.35 7.67 -2.69
C GLY A 120 6.46 7.85 -1.46
N PHE A 121 6.76 8.84 -0.64
CA PHE A 121 6.10 9.09 0.64
C PHE A 121 6.16 10.58 0.96
N GLU A 122 5.02 11.17 1.30
CA GLU A 122 4.89 12.58 1.68
C GLU A 122 4.06 12.69 2.95
N VAL A 123 4.62 13.34 3.98
CA VAL A 123 3.91 13.59 5.25
C VAL A 123 2.90 14.71 5.06
N ASP A 124 1.71 14.54 5.63
CA ASP A 124 0.66 15.55 5.68
C ASP A 124 0.52 16.13 7.10
N HIS A 125 0.39 17.46 7.15
CA HIS A 125 0.09 18.23 8.35
C HIS A 125 -1.22 19.02 8.19
#